data_AF-A0A520PQR5-F1
#
_entry.id   AF-A0A520PQR5-F1
#
_cell.length_a   1.000
_cell.length_b   1.000
_cell.length_c   1.000
_cell.angle_alpha   90.00
_cell.angle_beta   90.00
_cell.angle_gamma   90.00
#
_symmetry.space_group_name_H-M   'P 1'
#
loop_
_entity.id
_entity.type
_entity.pdbx_description
1 polymer ?
#
loop_
_entity_poly.entity_id
_entity_poly.type
_entity_poly.pdbx_seq_one_letter_code
_entity_poly.pdbx_strand_id
1 'polypeptide(L)'
;FGVADYAASLRARTIVIGGLNPDYPGDQWHHGLSQLVMTCRAYGLRPIDGPFGDFKDSDAYIASAKRAAAIGIEGKWAIHPSQIDLANKVFSPLDSEVVKAKKILEELDKAAKEGKGSAQLDGRMIDAASARMAENIVNINKLIESK
;
A
#
# COMPACT_ATOMS: atom_id res chain seq x y z
N PHE A 1 6.25 -9.77 -5.74
CA PHE A 1 5.27 -10.58 -6.49
C PHE A 1 5.72 -10.66 -7.94
N GLY A 2 6.39 -11.73 -8.37
CA GLY A 2 6.90 -11.85 -9.74
C GLY A 2 5.80 -12.13 -10.75
N VAL A 3 5.02 -11.10 -11.13
CA VAL A 3 3.75 -11.25 -11.84
C VAL A 3 3.84 -11.98 -13.20
N ALA A 4 4.91 -11.76 -13.97
CA ALA A 4 5.07 -12.38 -15.29
C ALA A 4 5.32 -13.89 -15.19
N ASP A 5 6.27 -14.31 -14.36
CA ASP A 5 6.54 -15.74 -14.14
C ASP A 5 5.40 -16.43 -13.40
N TYR A 6 4.72 -15.72 -12.49
CA TYR A 6 3.50 -16.20 -11.86
C TYR A 6 2.40 -16.46 -12.90
N ALA A 7 2.18 -15.52 -13.82
CA ALA A 7 1.23 -15.68 -14.92
C ALA A 7 1.60 -16.87 -15.82
N ALA A 8 2.88 -17.04 -16.14
CA ALA A 8 3.38 -18.18 -16.90
C ALA A 8 3.14 -19.52 -16.16
N SER A 9 3.44 -19.57 -14.87
CA SER A 9 3.22 -20.76 -14.02
C SER A 9 1.74 -21.16 -13.96
N LEU A 10 0.85 -20.17 -13.90
CA LEU A 10 -0.60 -20.40 -13.89
C LEU A 10 -1.19 -20.66 -15.27
N ARG A 11 -0.40 -20.49 -16.35
CA ARG A 11 -0.89 -20.48 -17.74
C ARG A 11 -1.99 -19.43 -17.94
N ALA A 12 -1.88 -18.30 -17.25
CA ALA A 12 -2.81 -17.19 -17.39
C ALA A 12 -2.74 -16.61 -18.81
N ARG A 13 -3.89 -16.18 -19.35
CA ARG A 13 -3.98 -15.61 -20.71
C ARG A 13 -3.50 -14.16 -20.70
N THR A 14 -2.19 -13.96 -20.71
CA THR A 14 -1.54 -12.66 -20.89
C THR A 14 -0.19 -12.86 -21.59
N ILE A 15 0.24 -11.85 -22.34
CA ILE A 15 1.54 -11.80 -23.03
C ILE A 15 2.34 -10.54 -22.65
N VAL A 16 1.91 -9.83 -21.61
CA VAL A 16 2.55 -8.62 -21.08
C VAL A 16 2.92 -8.80 -19.62
N ILE A 17 3.89 -8.01 -19.15
CA ILE A 17 4.36 -8.04 -17.76
C ILE A 17 3.44 -7.15 -16.90
N GLY A 18 2.58 -7.77 -16.10
CA GLY A 18 1.59 -7.06 -15.28
C GLY A 18 0.36 -6.64 -16.08
N GLY A 19 -0.23 -5.48 -15.75
CA GLY A 19 -1.45 -4.99 -16.40
C GLY A 19 -2.70 -5.80 -16.04
N LEU A 20 -3.86 -5.40 -16.54
CA LEU A 20 -5.12 -6.12 -16.36
C LEU A 20 -5.57 -6.72 -17.69
N ASN A 21 -6.22 -7.88 -17.65
CA ASN A 21 -6.89 -8.44 -18.82
C ASN A 21 -8.34 -7.90 -18.89
N PRO A 22 -8.78 -7.33 -20.02
CA PRO A 22 -10.14 -6.80 -20.17
C PRO A 22 -11.26 -7.84 -20.01
N ASP A 23 -10.96 -9.13 -20.23
CA ASP A 23 -11.92 -10.23 -20.05
C ASP A 23 -12.09 -10.63 -18.58
N TYR A 24 -11.25 -10.12 -17.68
CA TYR A 24 -11.33 -10.40 -16.25
C TYR A 24 -11.99 -9.22 -15.53
N PRO A 25 -13.19 -9.39 -14.93
CA PRO A 25 -13.80 -8.32 -14.16
C PRO A 25 -12.97 -8.03 -12.90
N GLY A 26 -12.49 -6.79 -12.78
CA GLY A 26 -11.70 -6.34 -11.62
C GLY A 26 -10.20 -6.60 -11.77
N ASP A 27 -9.53 -6.94 -10.67
CA ASP A 27 -8.09 -7.13 -10.63
C ASP A 27 -7.73 -8.62 -10.58
N GLN A 28 -7.25 -9.14 -11.70
CA GLN A 28 -6.85 -10.55 -11.82
C GLN A 28 -5.69 -10.96 -10.90
N TRP A 29 -4.96 -10.00 -10.33
CA TRP A 29 -3.85 -10.25 -9.39
C TRP A 29 -4.26 -10.12 -7.92
N HIS A 30 -5.50 -9.69 -7.64
CA HIS A 30 -5.94 -9.36 -6.29
C HIS A 30 -5.72 -10.50 -5.29
N HIS A 31 -6.07 -11.73 -5.67
CA HIS A 31 -5.89 -12.89 -4.79
C HIS A 31 -4.42 -13.14 -4.45
N GLY A 32 -3.54 -13.21 -5.45
CA GLY A 32 -2.12 -13.48 -5.26
C GLY A 32 -1.42 -12.38 -4.47
N LEU A 33 -1.72 -11.11 -4.75
CA LEU A 33 -1.19 -9.98 -4.00
C LEU A 33 -1.71 -9.94 -2.56
N SER A 34 -3.00 -10.18 -2.33
CA SER A 34 -3.58 -10.18 -0.98
C SER A 34 -3.00 -11.33 -0.14
N GLN A 35 -2.83 -12.52 -0.73
CA GLN A 35 -2.19 -13.65 -0.07
C GLN A 35 -0.73 -13.35 0.28
N LEU A 36 0.01 -12.70 -0.63
CA LEU A 36 1.37 -12.24 -0.36
C LEU A 36 1.39 -11.26 0.83
N VAL A 37 0.52 -10.25 0.84
CA VAL A 37 0.44 -9.29 1.95
C VAL A 37 0.17 -9.99 3.26
N MET A 38 -0.89 -10.81 3.34
CA MET A 38 -1.25 -11.52 4.57
C MET A 38 -0.09 -12.37 5.08
N THR A 39 0.57 -13.11 4.19
CA THR A 39 1.70 -13.98 4.54
C THR A 39 2.88 -13.16 5.03
N CYS A 40 3.31 -12.14 4.28
CA CYS A 40 4.42 -11.29 4.68
C CYS A 40 4.16 -10.64 6.05
N ARG A 41 2.97 -10.07 6.25
CA ARG A 41 2.61 -9.42 7.52
C ARG A 41 2.56 -10.39 8.70
N ALA A 42 2.08 -11.62 8.49
CA ALA A 42 2.07 -12.65 9.52
C ALA A 42 3.48 -13.02 10.03
N TYR A 43 4.50 -12.86 9.17
CA TYR A 43 5.90 -13.18 9.48
C TYR A 43 6.82 -11.95 9.59
N GLY A 44 6.26 -10.74 9.71
CA GLY A 44 7.05 -9.51 9.86
C GLY A 44 7.90 -9.12 8.64
N LEU A 45 7.53 -9.59 7.45
CA LEU A 45 8.20 -9.30 6.18
C LEU A 45 7.50 -8.17 5.43
N ARG A 46 8.25 -7.51 4.55
CA ARG A 46 7.74 -6.46 3.66
C ARG A 46 7.16 -7.07 2.37
N PRO A 47 5.86 -6.91 2.09
CA PRO A 47 5.29 -7.37 0.84
C PRO A 47 5.59 -6.38 -0.28
N ILE A 48 6.24 -6.84 -1.36
CA ILE A 48 6.67 -6.02 -2.50
C ILE A 48 5.99 -6.49 -3.78
N ASP A 49 5.38 -5.58 -4.53
CA ASP A 49 4.84 -5.84 -5.87
C ASP A 49 5.96 -5.85 -6.92
N GLY A 50 5.79 -6.65 -7.96
CA GLY A 50 6.81 -6.86 -8.98
C GLY A 50 6.70 -5.93 -10.19
N PRO A 51 7.23 -6.36 -11.34
CA PRO A 51 7.45 -5.48 -12.49
C PRO A 51 6.15 -5.09 -13.19
N PHE A 52 6.21 -4.00 -13.94
CA PHE A 52 5.20 -3.58 -14.92
C PHE A 52 5.92 -3.22 -16.21
N GLY A 53 5.55 -3.88 -17.30
CA GLY A 53 6.36 -3.91 -18.53
C GLY A 53 6.21 -2.70 -19.43
N ASP A 54 5.03 -2.07 -19.46
CA ASP A 54 4.81 -0.91 -20.33
C ASP A 54 5.36 0.37 -19.68
N PHE A 55 6.64 0.63 -19.89
CA PHE A 55 7.31 1.81 -19.31
C PHE A 55 6.87 3.15 -19.94
N LYS A 56 6.09 3.12 -21.03
CA LYS A 56 5.51 4.32 -21.64
C LYS A 56 4.16 4.69 -21.03
N ASP A 57 3.48 3.74 -20.40
CA ASP A 57 2.20 3.95 -19.74
C ASP A 57 2.37 4.20 -18.23
N SER A 58 2.70 5.46 -17.89
CA SER A 58 2.84 5.89 -16.50
C SER A 58 1.54 5.78 -15.72
N ASP A 59 0.40 6.01 -16.35
CA ASP A 59 -0.90 6.04 -15.69
C ASP A 59 -1.31 4.63 -15.26
N ALA A 60 -1.11 3.64 -16.13
CA ALA A 60 -1.34 2.23 -15.78
C ALA A 60 -0.35 1.74 -14.71
N TYR A 61 0.92 2.18 -14.73
CA TYR A 61 1.87 1.89 -13.67
C TYR A 61 1.38 2.43 -12.32
N ILE A 62 0.99 3.72 -12.27
CA ILE A 62 0.47 4.37 -11.07
C ILE A 62 -0.80 3.68 -10.59
N ALA A 63 -1.72 3.33 -11.49
CA ALA A 63 -2.95 2.63 -11.15
C ALA A 63 -2.67 1.26 -10.53
N SER A 64 -1.74 0.49 -11.11
CA SER A 64 -1.28 -0.79 -10.54
C SER A 64 -0.65 -0.60 -9.16
N ALA A 65 0.23 0.38 -9.00
CA ALA A 65 0.90 0.68 -7.74
C ALA A 65 -0.10 1.10 -6.65
N LYS A 66 -1.08 1.94 -6.98
CA LYS A 66 -2.14 2.38 -6.05
C LYS A 66 -3.02 1.23 -5.59
N ARG A 67 -3.42 0.31 -6.50
CA ARG A 67 -4.19 -0.89 -6.12
C ARG A 67 -3.39 -1.78 -5.16
N ALA A 68 -2.09 -1.95 -5.42
CA ALA A 68 -1.20 -2.71 -4.54
C ALA A 68 -1.03 -2.02 -3.17
N ALA A 69 -0.76 -0.71 -3.14
CA ALA A 69 -0.60 0.06 -1.91
C ALA A 69 -1.85 0.01 -1.03
N ALA A 70 -3.04 0.10 -1.64
CA ALA A 70 -4.32 0.07 -0.93
C ALA A 70 -4.57 -1.22 -0.12
N ILE A 71 -3.93 -2.34 -0.50
CA ILE A 71 -4.04 -3.61 0.21
C ILE A 71 -2.84 -3.89 1.13
N GLY A 72 -1.90 -2.95 1.29
CA GLY A 72 -0.79 -3.06 2.25
C GLY A 72 0.56 -3.49 1.68
N ILE A 73 0.73 -3.49 0.35
CA ILE A 73 2.05 -3.59 -0.32
C ILE A 73 2.87 -2.33 0.00
N GLU A 74 4.16 -2.50 0.28
CA GLU A 74 5.06 -1.39 0.70
C GLU A 74 5.95 -0.84 -0.42
N GLY A 75 5.94 -1.44 -1.60
CA GLY A 75 6.75 -0.97 -2.71
C GLY A 75 6.48 -1.76 -3.98
N LYS A 76 7.03 -1.24 -5.09
CA LYS A 76 6.93 -1.85 -6.41
C LYS A 76 8.27 -1.78 -7.14
N TRP A 77 8.59 -2.83 -7.91
CA TRP A 77 9.80 -2.86 -8.73
C TRP A 77 9.77 -1.77 -9.81
N ALA A 78 10.89 -1.05 -9.94
CA ALA A 78 11.18 -0.22 -11.11
C ALA A 78 12.14 -0.98 -12.03
N ILE A 79 11.67 -1.33 -13.23
CA ILE A 79 12.50 -1.99 -14.27
C ILE A 79 12.96 -1.00 -15.36
N HIS A 80 12.51 0.24 -15.26
CA HIS A 80 12.96 1.38 -16.08
C HIS A 80 13.12 2.61 -15.18
N PRO A 81 14.10 3.51 -15.41
CA PRO A 81 14.32 4.67 -14.55
C PRO A 81 13.10 5.58 -14.35
N SER A 82 12.23 5.71 -15.36
CA SER A 82 10.99 6.51 -15.25
C SER A 82 10.00 6.01 -14.19
N GLN A 83 10.13 4.76 -13.72
CA GLN A 83 9.23 4.18 -12.73
C GLN A 83 9.64 4.48 -11.28
N ILE A 84 10.87 4.95 -11.05
CA ILE A 84 11.42 5.19 -9.71
C ILE A 84 10.60 6.25 -8.99
N ASP A 85 10.45 7.42 -9.58
CA ASP A 85 9.70 8.53 -8.97
C ASP A 85 8.21 8.22 -8.83
N LEU A 86 7.66 7.45 -9.77
CA LEU A 86 6.26 7.00 -9.72
C LEU A 86 6.03 6.08 -8.52
N ALA A 87 6.93 5.12 -8.28
CA ALA A 87 6.86 4.24 -7.13
C ALA A 87 7.04 5.03 -5.83
N ASN A 88 8.09 5.85 -5.73
CA ASN A 88 8.36 6.66 -4.54
C ASN A 88 7.14 7.51 -4.17
N LYS A 89 6.51 8.17 -5.15
CA LYS A 89 5.33 9.00 -4.92
C LYS A 89 4.10 8.21 -4.44
N VAL A 90 3.89 6.99 -4.95
CA VAL A 90 2.71 6.18 -4.57
C VAL A 90 2.87 5.52 -3.20
N PHE A 91 4.09 5.08 -2.86
CA PHE A 91 4.34 4.36 -1.61
C PHE A 91 4.81 5.27 -0.46
N SER A 92 5.00 6.56 -0.72
CA SER A 92 5.15 7.57 0.34
C SER A 92 3.76 8.01 0.83
N PRO A 93 3.53 8.10 2.15
CA PRO A 93 2.30 8.68 2.68
C PRO A 93 2.12 10.13 2.20
N LEU A 94 0.87 10.55 2.00
CA LEU A 94 0.56 11.94 1.72
C LEU A 94 0.67 12.78 3.00
N ASP A 95 1.10 14.03 2.89
CA ASP A 95 1.15 14.96 4.03
C ASP A 95 -0.19 15.04 4.77
N SER A 96 -1.31 15.02 4.04
CA SER A 96 -2.65 15.03 4.60
C SER A 96 -2.97 13.79 5.43
N GLU A 97 -2.47 12.61 5.02
CA GLU A 97 -2.60 11.36 5.76
C GLU A 97 -1.74 11.39 7.03
N VAL A 98 -0.52 11.92 6.95
CA VAL A 98 0.39 12.08 8.09
C VAL A 98 -0.18 13.05 9.12
N VAL A 99 -0.70 14.20 8.69
CA VAL A 99 -1.34 15.17 9.57
C VAL A 99 -2.56 14.55 10.28
N LYS A 100 -3.40 13.83 9.53
CA LYS A 100 -4.56 13.15 10.10
C LYS A 100 -4.16 12.05 11.10
N ALA A 101 -3.15 11.25 10.76
CA ALA A 101 -2.63 10.20 11.63
C ALA A 101 -2.11 10.79 12.96
N LYS A 102 -1.34 11.88 12.91
CA LYS A 102 -0.87 12.58 14.13
C LYS A 102 -2.04 13.05 15.01
N LYS A 103 -3.08 13.66 14.41
CA LYS A 103 -4.28 14.08 15.15
C LYS A 103 -5.02 12.92 15.82
N ILE A 104 -5.12 11.77 15.15
CA ILE A 104 -5.74 10.57 15.74
C ILE A 104 -5.00 10.15 17.01
N LEU A 105 -3.67 10.12 16.97
CA LEU A 105 -2.83 9.74 18.11
C LEU A 105 -2.93 10.76 19.25
N GLU A 106 -2.94 12.06 18.93
CA GLU A 106 -3.11 13.13 19.92
C GLU A 106 -4.46 13.06 20.65
N GLU A 107 -5.56 12.84 19.93
CA GLU A 107 -6.89 12.74 20.55
C GLU A 107 -7.05 11.47 21.40
N LEU A 108 -6.46 10.36 20.98
CA LEU A 108 -6.45 9.12 21.77
C LEU A 108 -5.60 9.25 23.03
N ASP A 109 -4.46 9.95 22.97
CA ASP A 109 -3.63 10.24 24.16
C ASP A 109 -4.37 11.11 25.17
N LYS A 110 -5.11 12.14 24.72
CA LYS A 110 -6.00 12.95 25.58
C LYS A 110 -7.07 12.08 26.26
N ALA A 111 -7.78 11.27 25.48
CA ALA A 111 -8.81 10.38 26.02
C ALA A 111 -8.26 9.36 27.02
N ALA A 112 -7.07 8.80 26.76
CA ALA A 112 -6.40 7.87 27.67
C ALA A 112 -6.05 8.53 29.02
N LYS A 113 -5.59 9.78 29.02
CA LYS A 113 -5.33 10.57 30.25
C LYS A 113 -6.59 10.84 31.07
N GLU A 114 -7.75 10.85 30.42
CA GLU A 114 -9.06 10.94 31.06
C GLU A 114 -9.67 9.57 31.45
N GLY A 115 -8.93 8.47 31.25
CA GLY A 115 -9.40 7.11 31.55
C GLY A 115 -10.41 6.55 30.53
N LYS A 116 -10.47 7.10 29.32
CA LYS A 116 -11.38 6.66 28.25
C LYS A 116 -10.65 5.77 27.23
N GLY A 117 -11.32 4.71 26.75
CA GLY A 117 -10.78 3.78 25.74
C GLY A 117 -11.00 4.21 24.27
N SER A 118 -11.70 5.31 24.05
CA SER A 118 -12.03 5.83 22.72
C SER A 118 -12.17 7.35 22.75
N ALA A 119 -11.95 7.99 21.60
CA ALA A 119 -12.16 9.43 21.39
C ALA A 119 -13.07 9.68 20.19
N GLN A 120 -13.42 10.94 19.95
CA GLN A 120 -14.12 11.37 18.74
C GLN A 120 -13.26 12.38 17.99
N LEU A 121 -13.07 12.17 16.69
CA LEU A 121 -12.40 13.11 15.78
C LEU A 121 -13.27 13.29 14.54
N ASP A 122 -13.56 14.54 14.17
CA ASP A 122 -14.41 14.90 13.03
C ASP A 122 -15.75 14.14 13.01
N GLY A 123 -16.37 13.98 14.18
CA GLY A 123 -17.64 13.28 14.35
C GLY A 123 -17.55 11.74 14.31
N ARG A 124 -16.36 11.16 14.13
CA ARG A 124 -16.15 9.70 14.09
C ARG A 124 -15.45 9.19 15.34
N MET A 125 -15.89 8.03 15.82
CA MET A 125 -15.23 7.31 16.91
C MET A 125 -13.87 6.81 16.44
N ILE A 126 -12.85 6.99 17.28
CA ILE A 126 -11.51 6.45 17.11
C ILE A 126 -11.12 5.66 18.37
N ASP A 127 -10.32 4.62 18.17
CA ASP A 127 -9.98 3.60 19.16
C ASP A 127 -8.55 3.05 18.98
N ALA A 128 -8.22 1.98 19.70
CA ALA A 128 -6.91 1.34 19.60
C ALA A 128 -6.57 0.81 18.19
N ALA A 129 -7.56 0.37 17.40
CA ALA A 129 -7.33 -0.02 16.02
C ALA A 129 -6.98 1.19 15.15
N SER A 130 -7.67 2.31 15.39
CA SER A 130 -7.39 3.60 14.74
C SER A 130 -5.97 4.09 15.05
N ALA A 131 -5.51 3.94 16.30
CA ALA A 131 -4.13 4.25 16.70
C ALA A 131 -3.10 3.43 15.92
N ARG A 132 -3.26 2.09 15.84
CA ARG A 132 -2.34 1.23 15.08
C ARG A 132 -2.26 1.59 13.60
N MET A 133 -3.40 1.95 12.99
CA MET A 133 -3.41 2.42 11.59
C MET A 133 -2.67 3.76 11.44
N ALA A 134 -2.86 4.69 12.37
CA ALA A 134 -2.17 5.98 12.36
C ALA A 134 -0.65 5.83 12.59
N GLU A 135 -0.23 4.95 13.51
CA GLU A 135 1.17 4.63 13.77
C GLU A 135 1.87 4.10 12.52
N ASN A 136 1.22 3.22 11.74
CA ASN A 136 1.79 2.71 10.49
C ASN A 136 2.18 3.86 9.53
N ILE A 137 1.30 4.86 9.38
CA ILE A 137 1.54 6.02 8.52
C ILE A 137 2.69 6.88 9.05
N VAL A 138 2.66 7.23 10.34
CA VAL A 138 3.67 8.09 10.96
C VAL A 138 5.05 7.43 10.96
N ASN A 139 5.12 6.13 11.23
CA ASN A 139 6.37 5.39 11.26
C ASN A 139 7.03 5.31 9.87
N ILE A 140 6.25 5.02 8.82
CA ILE A 140 6.77 5.03 7.45
C ILE A 140 7.26 6.42 7.05
N ASN A 141 6.48 7.47 7.33
CA ASN A 141 6.89 8.84 7.03
C ASN A 141 8.22 9.18 7.73
N LYS A 142 8.37 8.83 9.01
CA LYS A 142 9.61 9.07 9.77
C LYS A 142 10.82 8.36 9.14
N LEU A 143 10.65 7.14 8.64
CA LEU A 143 11.72 6.40 7.97
C LEU A 143 12.13 7.09 6.65
N ILE A 144 11.17 7.60 5.89
CA ILE A 144 11.43 8.28 4.62
C ILE A 144 12.15 9.62 4.86
N GLU A 145 11.69 10.42 5.81
CA GLU A 145 12.30 11.71 6.20
C GLU A 145 13.71 11.57 6.80
N SER A 146 14.09 10.37 7.25
CA SER A 146 15.43 10.11 7.81
C SER A 146 16.50 9.81 6.77
N LYS A 147 16.13 9.78 5.48
CA LYS A 147 17.02 9.48 4.35
C LYS A 147 17.67 10.74 3.80
#